data_AF-A0A519CLH2-F1
#
_entry.id   AF-A0A519CLH2-F1
#
_cell.length_a   1.000
_cell.length_b   1.000
_cell.length_c   1.000
_cell.angle_alpha   90.00
_cell.angle_beta   90.00
_cell.angle_gamma   90.00
#
_symmetry.space_group_name_H-M   'P 1'
#
loop_
_entity.id
_entity.type
_entity.pdbx_description
1 polymer ?
#
loop_
_entity_poly.entity_id
_entity_poly.type
_entity_poly.pdbx_seq_one_letter_code
_entity_poly.pdbx_strand_id
1 'polypeptide(L)'
;MLLGLWHGAGWNFIIVGILHGSYIASHTIIRKKFPNVSKLRFFKSKIGTITSILITQYLVFLAFIPFRSQNVEDMLYAIQKFIIIDFQTTNILPFISSHKLPILFMILFLILHFISYKKNNLKEKISKLRLRYWIFIILIILSLIVFFYDGNPTDFIYFRF
;
A
#
# COMPACT_ATOMS: atom_id res chain seq x y z
N MET A 1 1.42 17.55 8.87
CA MET A 1 2.49 18.45 8.37
C MET A 1 3.90 17.92 8.67
N LEU A 2 4.26 17.63 9.92
CA LEU A 2 5.59 17.06 10.27
C LEU A 2 5.91 15.75 9.56
N LEU A 3 4.92 14.86 9.43
CA LEU A 3 5.08 13.58 8.70
C LEU A 3 5.38 13.77 7.21
N GLY A 4 5.04 14.92 6.60
CA GLY A 4 5.40 15.23 5.22
C GLY A 4 6.78 15.87 5.15
N LEU A 5 6.99 16.94 5.93
CA LEU A 5 8.21 17.73 5.91
C LEU A 5 9.48 16.96 6.34
N TRP A 6 9.33 15.92 7.18
CA TRP A 6 10.45 15.03 7.52
C TRP A 6 10.93 14.17 6.34
N HIS A 7 10.06 13.93 5.35
CA HIS A 7 10.35 13.11 4.18
C HIS A 7 10.87 13.93 2.98
N GLY A 8 10.75 15.26 2.99
CA GLY A 8 11.29 16.15 1.95
C GLY A 8 10.63 17.53 1.91
N ALA A 9 11.23 18.46 1.17
CA ALA A 9 10.75 19.84 1.02
C ALA A 9 9.88 20.09 -0.23
N GLY A 10 9.67 19.08 -1.06
CA GLY A 10 8.83 19.17 -2.25
C GLY A 10 7.34 19.41 -1.96
N TRP A 11 6.64 19.99 -2.92
CA TRP A 11 5.21 20.32 -2.84
C TRP A 11 4.33 19.10 -2.51
N ASN A 12 4.70 17.91 -3.02
CA ASN A 12 4.06 16.63 -2.72
C ASN A 12 3.94 16.38 -1.21
N PHE A 13 5.01 16.57 -0.46
CA PHE A 13 5.05 16.31 0.98
C PHE A 13 4.18 17.27 1.78
N ILE A 14 4.05 18.51 1.31
CA ILE A 14 3.15 19.51 1.89
C ILE A 14 1.70 19.03 1.74
N ILE A 15 1.30 18.59 0.54
CA ILE A 15 -0.05 18.08 0.28
C ILE A 15 -0.36 16.84 1.13
N VAL A 16 0.56 15.85 1.19
CA VAL A 16 0.40 14.67 2.05
C VAL A 16 0.21 15.09 3.52
N GLY A 17 1.01 16.05 3.97
CA GLY A 17 0.97 16.58 5.33
C GLY A 17 -0.33 17.32 5.66
N ILE A 18 -0.93 18.01 4.70
CA ILE A 18 -2.22 18.69 4.81
C ILE A 18 -3.36 17.68 4.82
N LEU A 19 -3.35 16.68 3.93
CA LEU A 19 -4.39 15.65 3.86
C LEU A 19 -4.47 14.84 5.17
N HIS A 20 -3.34 14.30 5.64
CA HIS A 20 -3.35 13.57 6.92
C HIS A 20 -3.69 14.47 8.11
N GLY A 21 -3.23 15.72 8.08
CA GLY A 21 -3.56 16.72 9.10
C GLY A 21 -5.06 17.00 9.17
N SER A 22 -5.71 17.18 8.03
CA SER A 22 -7.15 17.45 7.95
C SER A 22 -7.97 16.24 8.39
N TYR A 23 -7.54 15.01 8.11
CA TYR A 23 -8.21 13.79 8.57
C TYR A 23 -8.18 13.69 10.10
N ILE A 24 -7.02 13.89 10.72
CA ILE A 24 -6.87 13.85 12.18
C ILE A 24 -7.66 14.99 12.83
N ALA A 25 -7.59 16.20 12.28
CA ALA A 25 -8.33 17.36 12.77
C ALA A 25 -9.85 17.10 12.72
N SER A 26 -10.35 16.60 11.59
CA SER A 26 -11.77 16.27 11.41
C SER A 26 -12.21 15.19 12.40
N HIS A 27 -11.45 14.11 12.51
CA HIS A 27 -11.72 13.04 13.49
C HIS A 27 -11.76 13.57 14.93
N THR A 28 -10.84 14.48 15.28
CA THR A 28 -10.76 15.09 16.61
C THR A 28 -11.96 15.99 16.90
N ILE A 29 -12.36 16.83 15.93
CA ILE A 29 -13.54 17.71 16.03
C ILE A 29 -14.81 16.88 16.19
N ILE A 30 -14.98 15.83 15.38
CA ILE A 30 -16.14 14.92 15.44
C ILE A 30 -16.21 14.26 16.82
N ARG A 31 -15.09 13.73 17.33
CA ARG A 31 -15.04 13.09 18.64
C ARG A 31 -15.36 14.06 19.78
N LYS A 32 -14.91 15.32 19.68
CA LYS A 32 -15.14 16.35 20.70
C LYS A 32 -16.59 16.86 20.68
N LYS A 33 -17.15 17.11 19.50
CA LYS A 33 -18.51 17.65 19.33
C LYS A 33 -19.59 16.58 19.53
N PHE A 34 -19.27 15.33 19.20
CA PHE A 34 -20.20 14.21 19.29
C PHE A 34 -19.56 12.99 20.00
N PRO A 35 -19.34 13.07 21.32
CA PRO A 35 -18.63 12.04 22.08
C PRO A 35 -19.33 10.66 22.08
N ASN A 36 -20.62 10.62 21.77
CA ASN A 36 -21.41 9.39 21.71
C ASN A 36 -21.49 8.76 20.31
N VAL A 37 -20.88 9.35 19.27
CA VAL A 37 -20.90 8.77 17.91
C VAL A 37 -20.28 7.37 17.88
N SER A 38 -19.19 7.15 18.61
CA SER A 38 -18.56 5.83 18.73
C SER A 38 -19.44 4.79 19.45
N LYS A 39 -20.46 5.22 20.19
CA LYS A 39 -21.40 4.34 20.90
C LYS A 39 -22.61 3.95 20.06
N LEU A 40 -22.80 4.57 18.89
CA LEU A 40 -23.89 4.23 17.97
C LEU A 40 -23.81 2.75 17.60
N ARG A 41 -24.99 2.12 17.52
CA ARG A 41 -25.13 0.68 17.22
C ARG A 41 -24.43 0.28 15.92
N PHE A 42 -24.39 1.19 14.94
CA PHE A 42 -23.70 1.01 13.67
C PHE A 42 -22.22 0.69 13.86
N PHE A 43 -21.46 1.53 14.58
CA PHE A 43 -20.01 1.35 14.76
C PHE A 43 -19.63 0.16 15.65
N LYS A 44 -20.60 -0.42 16.38
CA LYS A 44 -20.42 -1.68 17.13
C LYS A 44 -20.75 -2.93 16.31
N SER A 45 -21.40 -2.77 15.17
CA SER A 45 -21.74 -3.88 14.28
C SER A 45 -20.55 -4.25 13.39
N LYS A 46 -20.46 -5.51 12.96
CA LYS A 46 -19.44 -5.97 12.00
C LYS A 46 -19.43 -5.12 10.72
N ILE A 47 -20.61 -4.74 10.24
CA ILE A 47 -20.77 -3.90 9.04
C ILE A 47 -20.15 -2.53 9.28
N GLY A 48 -20.48 -1.87 10.39
CA GLY A 48 -19.89 -0.57 10.71
C GLY A 48 -18.38 -0.62 10.92
N THR A 49 -17.85 -1.69 11.51
CA THR A 49 -16.39 -1.90 11.61
C THR A 49 -15.76 -2.00 10.22
N ILE A 50 -16.30 -2.85 9.34
CA ILE A 50 -15.78 -3.05 7.98
C ILE A 50 -15.88 -1.75 7.18
N THR A 51 -17.02 -1.05 7.22
CA THR A 51 -17.20 0.25 6.56
C THR A 51 -16.20 1.28 7.07
N SER A 52 -15.94 1.35 8.38
CA SER A 52 -14.96 2.27 8.95
C SER A 52 -13.54 1.97 8.49
N ILE A 53 -13.17 0.69 8.41
CA ILE A 53 -11.88 0.25 7.87
C ILE A 53 -11.75 0.66 6.41
N LEU A 54 -12.76 0.38 5.58
CA LEU A 54 -12.74 0.71 4.15
C LEU A 54 -12.64 2.22 3.91
N ILE A 55 -13.41 3.03 4.65
CA ILE A 55 -13.37 4.49 4.54
C ILE A 55 -11.98 5.02 4.93
N THR A 56 -11.44 4.54 6.06
CA THR A 56 -10.11 4.96 6.52
C THR A 56 -9.05 4.58 5.48
N GLN A 57 -9.11 3.35 4.97
CA GLN A 57 -8.19 2.86 3.95
C GLN A 57 -8.28 3.68 2.66
N TYR A 58 -9.49 4.03 2.23
CA TYR A 58 -9.73 4.87 1.06
C TYR A 58 -9.07 6.26 1.21
N LEU A 59 -9.25 6.90 2.37
CA LEU A 59 -8.63 8.19 2.65
C LEU A 59 -7.10 8.11 2.71
N VAL A 60 -6.56 7.05 3.30
CA VAL A 60 -5.10 6.83 3.35
C VAL A 60 -4.54 6.64 1.94
N PHE A 61 -5.18 5.84 1.09
CA PHE A 61 -4.76 5.67 -0.30
C PHE A 61 -4.85 6.96 -1.10
N LEU A 62 -5.90 7.76 -0.93
CA LEU A 62 -6.00 9.09 -1.54
C LEU A 62 -4.81 9.97 -1.13
N ALA A 63 -4.43 9.94 0.14
CA ALA A 63 -3.29 10.71 0.64
C ALA A 63 -1.92 10.17 0.22
N PHE A 64 -1.83 8.96 -0.35
CA PHE A 64 -0.59 8.43 -0.94
C PHE A 64 -0.40 8.80 -2.41
N ILE A 65 -1.44 9.27 -3.11
CA ILE A 65 -1.33 9.68 -4.51
C ILE A 65 -0.27 10.79 -4.71
N PRO A 66 -0.27 11.89 -3.93
CA PRO A 66 0.73 12.95 -4.08
C PRO A 66 2.16 12.47 -3.83
N PHE A 67 2.35 11.43 -3.00
CA PHE A 67 3.67 10.87 -2.72
C PHE A 67 4.29 10.18 -3.95
N ARG A 68 3.45 9.72 -4.88
CA ARG A 68 3.89 8.96 -6.06
C ARG A 68 3.99 9.81 -7.33
N SER A 69 3.26 10.91 -7.40
CA SER A 69 3.18 11.79 -8.57
C SER A 69 4.42 12.67 -8.70
N GLN A 70 4.99 12.73 -9.90
CA GLN A 70 6.13 13.62 -10.19
C GLN A 70 5.66 15.05 -10.46
N ASN A 71 4.50 15.22 -11.10
CA ASN A 71 3.92 16.51 -11.47
C ASN A 71 2.48 16.66 -10.96
N VAL A 72 2.02 17.92 -10.85
CA VAL A 72 0.67 18.25 -10.36
C VAL A 72 -0.41 17.71 -11.30
N GLU A 73 -0.19 17.74 -12.62
CA GLU A 73 -1.14 17.24 -13.62
C GLU A 73 -1.40 15.74 -13.45
N ASP A 74 -0.34 14.94 -13.34
CA ASP A 74 -0.43 13.49 -13.11
C ASP A 74 -1.13 13.17 -11.78
N MET A 75 -0.83 13.96 -10.74
CA MET A 75 -1.48 13.82 -9.44
C MET A 75 -3.00 14.06 -9.54
N LEU A 76 -3.41 15.16 -10.17
CA LEU A 76 -4.82 15.52 -10.32
C LEU A 76 -5.56 14.48 -11.16
N TYR A 77 -4.95 14.01 -12.24
CA TYR A 77 -5.47 12.93 -13.04
C TYR A 77 -5.67 11.64 -12.21
N ALA A 78 -4.66 11.25 -11.43
CA ALA A 78 -4.75 10.07 -10.57
C ALA A 78 -5.82 10.21 -9.47
N ILE A 79 -5.94 11.40 -8.83
CA ILE A 79 -6.99 11.70 -7.86
C ILE A 79 -8.37 11.61 -8.51
N GLN A 80 -8.54 12.18 -9.71
CA GLN A 80 -9.81 12.15 -10.43
C GLN A 80 -10.23 10.71 -10.74
N LYS A 81 -9.32 9.87 -11.25
CA LYS A 81 -9.60 8.45 -11.53
C LYS A 81 -9.84 7.63 -10.25
N PHE A 82 -9.23 8.01 -9.13
CA PHE A 82 -9.43 7.34 -7.85
C PHE A 82 -10.78 7.69 -7.20
N ILE A 83 -11.28 8.91 -7.40
CA ILE A 83 -12.58 9.36 -6.90
C ILE A 83 -13.71 8.94 -7.85
N ILE A 84 -13.52 9.18 -9.14
CA ILE A 84 -14.48 8.88 -10.20
C ILE A 84 -14.01 7.59 -10.86
N ILE A 85 -14.57 6.47 -10.40
CA ILE A 85 -14.32 5.17 -11.00
C ILE A 85 -15.01 5.15 -12.36
N ASP A 86 -14.23 5.36 -13.41
CA ASP A 86 -14.70 5.43 -14.80
C ASP A 86 -14.74 4.05 -15.50
N PHE A 87 -14.30 3.00 -14.81
CA PHE A 87 -14.28 1.60 -15.28
C PHE A 87 -13.65 1.43 -16.67
N GLN A 88 -12.62 2.22 -17.00
CA GLN A 88 -11.95 2.11 -18.29
C GLN A 88 -11.19 0.77 -18.41
N THR A 89 -11.64 -0.11 -19.29
CA THR A 89 -11.06 -1.47 -19.46
C THR A 89 -10.03 -1.58 -20.58
N THR A 90 -9.87 -0.53 -21.40
CA THR A 90 -9.08 -0.57 -22.64
C THR A 90 -7.61 -0.96 -22.43
N ASN A 91 -7.04 -0.66 -21.26
CA ASN A 91 -5.62 -0.84 -20.98
C ASN A 91 -5.31 -2.05 -20.09
N ILE A 92 -6.31 -2.85 -19.71
CA ILE A 92 -6.11 -3.99 -18.80
C ILE A 92 -5.18 -5.04 -19.42
N LEU A 93 -5.42 -5.41 -20.67
CA LEU A 93 -4.61 -6.44 -21.38
C LEU A 93 -3.15 -5.99 -21.57
N PRO A 94 -2.87 -4.79 -22.11
CA PRO A 94 -1.50 -4.27 -22.18
C PRO A 94 -0.81 -4.19 -20.82
N PHE A 95 -1.52 -3.77 -19.78
CA PHE A 95 -0.98 -3.68 -18.42
C PHE A 95 -0.57 -5.06 -17.87
N ILE A 96 -1.44 -6.05 -17.97
CA ILE A 96 -1.12 -7.42 -17.55
C ILE A 96 0.07 -7.97 -18.35
N SER A 97 0.11 -7.69 -19.66
CA SER A 97 1.18 -8.19 -20.52
C SER A 97 2.56 -7.57 -20.21
N SER A 98 2.59 -6.31 -19.75
CA SER A 98 3.81 -5.60 -19.37
C SER A 98 4.26 -5.91 -17.94
N HIS A 99 3.36 -6.32 -17.06
CA HIS A 99 3.63 -6.55 -15.64
C HIS A 99 3.46 -8.03 -15.22
N LYS A 100 3.73 -8.97 -16.12
CA LYS A 100 3.54 -10.42 -15.89
C LYS A 100 4.24 -10.93 -14.63
N LEU A 101 5.50 -10.56 -14.41
CA LEU A 101 6.30 -11.01 -13.25
C LEU A 101 5.79 -10.44 -11.92
N PRO A 102 5.57 -9.11 -11.76
CA PRO A 102 4.96 -8.56 -10.55
C PRO A 102 3.60 -9.20 -10.21
N ILE A 103 2.74 -9.40 -11.22
CA ILE A 103 1.43 -10.01 -11.02
C ILE A 103 1.58 -11.47 -10.58
N LEU A 104 2.49 -12.23 -11.20
CA LEU A 104 2.79 -13.61 -10.81
C LEU A 104 3.26 -13.68 -9.36
N PHE A 105 4.19 -12.82 -8.94
CA PHE A 105 4.67 -12.80 -7.56
C PHE A 105 3.59 -12.40 -6.56
N MET A 106 2.71 -11.46 -6.92
CA MET A 106 1.58 -11.06 -6.06
C MET A 106 0.60 -12.22 -5.87
N ILE A 107 0.26 -12.94 -6.93
CA ILE A 107 -0.60 -14.13 -6.85
C ILE A 107 0.08 -15.23 -6.03
N LEU A 108 1.35 -15.50 -6.28
CA LEU A 108 2.13 -16.49 -5.53
C LEU A 108 2.18 -16.14 -4.04
N PHE A 109 2.41 -14.87 -3.71
CA PHE A 109 2.39 -14.37 -2.34
C PHE A 109 1.03 -14.64 -1.68
N LEU A 110 -0.08 -14.32 -2.32
CA LEU A 110 -1.43 -14.56 -1.78
C LEU A 110 -1.67 -16.06 -1.53
N ILE A 111 -1.28 -16.92 -2.47
CA ILE A 111 -1.42 -18.39 -2.34
C ILE A 111 -0.58 -18.89 -1.16
N LEU A 112 0.71 -18.52 -1.09
CA LEU A 112 1.61 -18.92 -0.02
C LEU A 112 1.13 -18.40 1.34
N HIS A 113 0.63 -17.17 1.39
CA HIS A 113 0.08 -16.58 2.60
C HIS A 113 -1.16 -17.33 3.07
N PHE A 114 -2.07 -17.67 2.15
CA PHE A 114 -3.26 -18.46 2.45
C PHE A 114 -2.89 -19.87 2.95
N ILE A 115 -1.94 -20.54 2.31
CA ILE A 115 -1.43 -21.85 2.76
C ILE A 115 -0.80 -21.74 4.16
N SER A 116 -0.01 -20.69 4.40
CA SER A 116 0.60 -20.45 5.72
C SER A 116 -0.45 -20.16 6.79
N TYR A 117 -1.54 -19.47 6.45
CA TYR A 117 -2.65 -19.22 7.38
C TYR A 117 -3.39 -20.52 7.72
N LYS A 118 -3.62 -21.39 6.72
CA LYS A 118 -4.33 -22.66 6.92
C LYS A 118 -3.51 -23.72 7.68
N LYS A 119 -2.18 -23.69 7.56
CA LYS A 119 -1.27 -24.65 8.22
C LYS A 119 -0.53 -23.98 9.37
N ASN A 120 -1.04 -24.18 10.59
CA ASN A 120 -0.52 -23.51 11.79
C ASN A 120 0.98 -23.80 12.07
N ASN A 121 1.47 -25.00 11.75
CA ASN A 121 2.84 -25.44 12.07
C ASN A 121 3.83 -25.29 10.90
N LEU A 122 3.43 -24.63 9.80
CA LEU A 122 4.26 -24.52 8.60
C LEU A 122 5.55 -23.74 8.89
N LYS A 123 5.45 -22.64 9.66
CA LYS A 123 6.58 -21.82 10.10
C LYS A 123 7.57 -22.62 10.94
N GLU A 124 7.07 -23.38 11.91
CA GLU A 124 7.89 -24.22 12.78
C GLU A 124 8.61 -25.31 11.99
N LYS A 125 7.91 -25.97 11.06
CA LYS A 125 8.51 -27.00 10.19
C LYS A 125 9.60 -26.44 9.29
N ILE A 126 9.42 -25.24 8.73
CA ILE A 126 10.45 -24.55 7.93
C ILE A 126 11.66 -24.17 8.79
N SER A 127 11.44 -23.68 10.02
CA SER A 127 12.53 -23.31 10.92
C SER A 127 13.41 -24.50 11.31
N LYS A 128 12.83 -25.71 11.39
CA LYS A 128 13.52 -26.96 11.71
C LYS A 128 14.17 -27.65 10.50
N LEU A 129 14.16 -27.04 9.32
CA LEU A 129 14.86 -27.58 8.16
C LEU A 129 16.37 -27.64 8.41
N ARG A 130 17.03 -28.70 7.91
CA ARG A 130 18.50 -28.83 8.02
C ARG A 130 19.19 -27.64 7.36
N LEU A 131 20.28 -27.17 7.97
CA LEU A 131 21.04 -26.00 7.53
C LEU A 131 21.39 -26.02 6.04
N ARG A 132 21.71 -27.19 5.47
CA ARG A 132 21.99 -27.34 4.03
C ARG A 132 20.88 -26.78 3.13
N TYR A 133 19.62 -26.98 3.49
CA TYR A 133 18.49 -26.51 2.70
C TYR A 133 18.34 -24.99 2.79
N TRP A 134 18.59 -24.41 3.97
CA TRP A 134 18.64 -22.97 4.15
C TRP A 134 19.74 -22.32 3.31
N ILE A 135 20.93 -22.93 3.28
CA ILE A 135 22.04 -22.46 2.43
C ILE A 135 21.63 -22.47 0.96
N PHE A 136 21.03 -23.56 0.46
CA PHE A 136 20.54 -23.61 -0.92
C PHE A 136 19.47 -22.56 -1.21
N ILE A 137 18.50 -22.34 -0.30
CA ILE A 137 17.45 -21.33 -0.46
C ILE A 137 18.06 -19.93 -0.56
N ILE A 138 18.98 -19.59 0.35
CA ILE A 138 19.64 -18.28 0.37
C ILE A 138 20.47 -18.08 -0.92
N LEU A 139 21.22 -19.09 -1.36
CA LEU A 139 21.97 -19.02 -2.60
C LEU A 139 21.08 -18.81 -3.82
N ILE A 140 19.92 -19.47 -3.88
CA ILE A 140 18.93 -19.24 -4.96
C ILE A 140 18.41 -17.81 -4.91
N ILE A 141 18.05 -17.29 -3.74
CA ILE A 141 17.57 -15.90 -3.61
C ILE A 141 18.64 -14.90 -4.05
N LEU A 142 19.89 -15.07 -3.60
CA LEU A 142 21.00 -14.20 -3.99
C LEU A 142 21.27 -14.27 -5.50
N SER A 143 21.25 -15.48 -6.07
CA SER A 143 21.40 -15.69 -7.50
C SER A 143 20.29 -14.97 -8.28
N LEU A 144 19.03 -15.13 -7.88
CA LEU A 144 17.91 -14.42 -8.48
C LEU A 144 18.08 -12.90 -8.41
N ILE A 145 18.51 -12.35 -7.27
CA ILE A 145 18.75 -10.91 -7.16
C ILE A 145 19.81 -10.46 -8.17
N VAL A 146 20.92 -11.20 -8.32
CA VAL A 146 21.99 -10.86 -9.27
C VAL A 146 21.51 -10.98 -10.71
N PHE A 147 20.81 -12.05 -11.08
CA PHE A 147 20.34 -12.27 -12.45
C PHE A 147 19.23 -11.32 -12.88
N PHE A 148 18.39 -10.87 -11.95
CA PHE A 148 17.27 -9.95 -12.21
C PHE A 148 17.60 -8.49 -11.87
N TYR A 149 18.85 -8.17 -11.52
CA TYR A 149 19.29 -6.79 -11.31
C TYR A 149 19.49 -6.09 -12.67
N ASP A 150 18.69 -5.07 -12.94
CA ASP A 150 18.68 -4.33 -14.22
C ASP A 150 19.83 -3.31 -14.36
N GLY A 151 20.80 -3.28 -13.43
CA GLY A 151 21.99 -2.42 -13.52
C GLY A 151 21.73 -0.91 -13.33
N ASN A 152 20.52 -0.44 -13.61
CA ASN A 152 20.11 0.95 -13.57
C ASN A 152 19.40 1.24 -12.24
N PRO A 153 20.09 1.83 -11.24
CA PRO A 153 19.43 2.25 -10.03
C PRO A 153 18.38 3.30 -10.38
N THR A 154 17.13 3.04 -10.03
CA THR A 154 16.10 4.06 -10.09
C THR A 154 16.25 4.94 -8.86
N ASP A 155 16.36 6.26 -9.06
CA ASP A 155 16.50 7.19 -7.93
C ASP A 155 15.39 6.96 -6.92
N PHE A 156 15.76 6.94 -5.63
CA PHE A 156 14.82 6.84 -4.53
C PHE A 156 13.75 7.92 -4.70
N ILE A 157 12.50 7.54 -4.43
CA ILE A 157 11.34 8.39 -4.73
C ILE A 157 11.45 9.79 -4.11
N TYR A 158 12.10 9.91 -2.95
CA TYR A 158 12.34 11.18 -2.25
C TYR A 158 13.23 12.19 -3.00
N PHE A 159 14.09 11.74 -3.91
CA PHE A 159 14.99 12.61 -4.70
C PHE A 159 14.40 13.02 -6.05
N ARG A 160 13.17 12.60 -6.36
CA ARG A 160 12.51 12.88 -7.65
C ARG A 160 11.68 14.16 -7.65
N PHE A 161 11.79 14.99 -6.61
CA PHE A 161 10.93 16.14 -6.34
C PHE A 161 11.72 17.38 -5.96
#